data_AF-A0A0G4N6R3-F1
#
_entry.id   AF-A0A0G4N6R3-F1
#
_cell.length_a   1.000
_cell.length_b   1.000
_cell.length_c   1.000
_cell.angle_alpha   90.00
_cell.angle_beta   90.00
_cell.angle_gamma   90.00
#
_symmetry.space_group_name_H-M   'P 1'
#
loop_
_entity.id
_entity.type
_entity.pdbx_description
1 polymer ?
#
loop_
_entity_poly.entity_id
_entity_poly.type
_entity_poly.pdbx_seq_one_letter_code
_entity_poly.pdbx_strand_id
1 'polypeptide(L)'
;MEPPDEVIDFHHPYTPYDVQTQFMTEAYKVLQTGNGQIGILESPTGTGKSLSLICAALTWLRNHKSHENELSLGSAGVDLEDEPDWIIEQTLQRKRDDISKKWKQREQRLEQIRLKEKAREARSAKRRRIDDGNQKKVLKNPEDEEAEWLLDDADEPTSQSDALSGLGKETLKILSRYGLGGLKRDKEDEE
;
A
#
# COMPACT_ATOMS: atom_id res chain seq x y z
N MET A 1 41.50 -14.96 0.50
CA MET A 1 40.39 -15.88 0.21
C MET A 1 39.16 -15.01 0.23
N GLU A 2 38.67 -14.60 -0.94
CA GLU A 2 37.44 -13.80 -1.03
C GLU A 2 36.30 -14.61 -0.40
N PRO A 3 35.43 -13.98 0.41
CA PRO A 3 34.27 -14.68 0.95
C PRO A 3 33.42 -15.19 -0.21
N PRO A 4 32.80 -16.38 -0.09
CA PRO A 4 31.92 -16.89 -1.13
C PRO A 4 30.84 -15.82 -1.40
N ASP A 5 30.68 -15.43 -2.67
CA ASP A 5 29.57 -14.57 -3.08
C ASP A 5 28.28 -15.23 -2.58
N GLU A 6 27.65 -14.64 -1.56
CA GLU A 6 26.37 -15.11 -1.07
C GLU A 6 25.39 -15.11 -2.23
N VAL A 7 24.86 -16.29 -2.56
CA VAL A 7 23.84 -16.43 -3.60
C VAL A 7 22.55 -15.84 -3.05
N ILE A 8 22.32 -14.56 -3.32
CA ILE A 8 21.12 -13.84 -2.91
C ILE A 8 20.00 -14.14 -3.91
N ASP A 9 18.88 -14.66 -3.41
CA ASP A 9 17.66 -14.82 -4.21
C ASP A 9 16.92 -13.47 -4.34
N PHE A 10 17.02 -12.87 -5.52
CA PHE A 10 16.37 -11.60 -5.86
C PHE A 10 14.87 -11.72 -6.16
N HIS A 11 14.29 -12.93 -6.08
CA HIS A 11 12.87 -13.20 -6.36
C HIS A 11 12.44 -12.63 -7.72
N HIS A 12 13.32 -12.76 -8.73
CA HIS A 12 13.03 -12.27 -10.06
C HIS A 12 11.86 -13.07 -10.67
N PRO A 13 10.85 -12.43 -11.29
CA PRO A 13 9.64 -13.13 -11.75
C PRO A 13 9.86 -14.09 -12.92
N TYR A 14 11.01 -13.98 -13.58
CA TYR A 14 11.46 -14.84 -14.68
C TYR A 14 12.89 -15.33 -14.39
N THR A 15 13.40 -16.27 -15.16
CA THR A 15 14.82 -16.64 -15.12
C THR A 15 15.66 -15.43 -15.56
N PRO A 16 16.46 -14.82 -14.67
CA PRO A 16 17.25 -13.64 -15.01
C PRO A 16 18.42 -14.03 -15.93
N TYR A 17 18.79 -13.12 -16.84
CA TYR A 17 20.04 -13.25 -17.58
C TYR A 17 21.24 -12.99 -16.67
N ASP A 18 22.41 -13.54 -17.01
CA ASP A 18 23.64 -13.36 -16.21
C ASP A 18 23.96 -11.88 -15.95
N VAL A 19 23.76 -11.02 -16.97
CA VAL A 19 23.97 -9.57 -16.87
C VAL A 19 23.01 -8.90 -15.89
N GLN A 20 21.77 -9.39 -15.79
CA GLN A 20 20.80 -8.89 -14.81
C GLN A 20 21.17 -9.34 -13.40
N THR A 21 21.62 -10.58 -13.24
CA THR A 21 22.08 -11.12 -11.96
C THR A 21 23.28 -10.32 -11.44
N GLN A 22 24.27 -10.05 -12.30
CA GLN A 22 25.42 -9.20 -11.95
C GLN A 22 24.96 -7.79 -11.54
N PHE A 23 24.07 -7.17 -12.32
CA PHE A 23 23.54 -5.85 -11.98
C PHE A 23 22.81 -5.83 -10.63
N MET A 24 21.98 -6.84 -10.35
CA MET A 24 21.25 -6.96 -9.08
C MET A 24 22.20 -7.15 -7.89
N THR A 25 23.22 -8.00 -8.05
CA THR A 25 24.24 -8.24 -7.03
C THR A 25 25.03 -6.97 -6.72
N GLU A 26 25.48 -6.22 -7.73
CA GLU A 26 26.21 -4.98 -7.51
C GLU A 26 25.32 -3.88 -6.91
N ALA A 27 24.07 -3.75 -7.37
CA ALA A 27 23.10 -2.84 -6.75
C ALA A 27 22.86 -3.17 -5.27
N TYR A 28 22.74 -4.45 -4.93
CA TYR A 28 22.59 -4.90 -3.55
C TYR A 28 23.84 -4.59 -2.71
N LYS A 29 25.05 -4.86 -3.24
CA LYS A 29 26.32 -4.57 -2.56
C LYS A 29 26.47 -3.09 -2.24
N VAL A 30 26.12 -2.22 -3.18
CA VAL A 30 26.12 -0.75 -2.98
C VAL A 30 25.16 -0.36 -1.85
N LEU A 31 23.95 -0.93 -1.81
CA LEU A 31 22.99 -0.64 -0.74
C LEU A 31 23.48 -1.15 0.63
N GLN A 32 24.10 -2.33 0.66
CA GLN A 32 24.54 -2.98 1.89
C GLN A 32 25.81 -2.34 2.49
N THR A 33 26.78 -2.02 1.66
CA THR A 33 28.14 -1.58 2.07
C THR A 33 28.34 -0.08 1.90
N GLY A 34 27.47 0.59 1.14
CA GLY A 34 27.67 1.98 0.78
C GLY A 34 27.58 2.96 1.94
N ASN A 35 26.92 2.62 3.06
CA ASN A 35 26.77 3.52 4.22
C ASN A 35 26.33 4.96 3.83
N GLY A 36 25.49 5.10 2.80
CA GLY A 36 25.05 6.39 2.24
C GLY A 36 25.85 6.90 1.03
N GLN A 37 26.79 6.12 0.51
CA GLN A 37 27.52 6.41 -0.73
C GLN A 37 26.66 6.21 -1.97
N ILE A 38 27.06 6.84 -3.07
CA ILE A 38 26.39 6.76 -4.38
C ILE A 38 27.12 5.73 -5.24
N GLY A 39 26.41 4.71 -5.70
CA GLY A 39 26.91 3.76 -6.71
C GLY A 39 26.42 4.13 -8.11
N ILE A 40 27.33 4.12 -9.09
CA ILE A 40 27.00 4.37 -10.50
C ILE A 40 27.05 3.02 -11.23
N LEU A 41 25.88 2.57 -11.71
CA LEU A 41 25.71 1.29 -12.38
C LEU A 41 25.15 1.50 -13.80
N GLU A 42 25.95 1.12 -14.79
CA GLU A 42 25.54 1.08 -16.19
C GLU A 42 25.04 -0.32 -16.55
N SER A 43 23.97 -0.40 -17.34
CA SER A 43 23.56 -1.64 -17.99
C SER A 43 23.06 -1.35 -19.42
N PRO A 44 23.26 -2.29 -20.37
CA PRO A 44 22.81 -2.13 -21.74
C PRO A 44 21.29 -1.91 -21.80
N THR A 45 20.84 -1.05 -22.73
CA THR A 45 19.42 -0.78 -22.92
C THR A 45 18.66 -2.05 -23.35
N GLY A 46 17.41 -2.18 -22.90
CA GLY A 46 16.55 -3.34 -23.23
C GLY A 46 16.75 -4.59 -22.38
N THR A 47 17.70 -4.59 -21.44
CA THR A 47 17.96 -5.73 -20.53
C THR A 47 17.13 -5.72 -19.25
N GLY A 48 16.07 -4.91 -19.17
CA GLY A 48 15.18 -4.89 -17.99
C GLY A 48 15.77 -4.23 -16.74
N LYS A 49 16.67 -3.25 -16.88
CA LYS A 49 17.29 -2.48 -15.78
C LYS A 49 16.31 -2.09 -14.68
N SER A 50 15.13 -1.57 -15.05
CA SER A 50 14.12 -1.12 -14.07
C SER A 50 13.63 -2.27 -13.20
N LEU A 51 13.33 -3.44 -13.79
CA LEU A 51 12.86 -4.60 -13.06
C LEU A 51 13.96 -5.15 -12.15
N SER A 52 15.18 -5.29 -12.69
CA SER A 52 16.34 -5.74 -11.92
C SER A 52 16.64 -4.82 -10.73
N LEU A 53 16.58 -3.49 -10.92
CA LEU A 53 16.77 -2.53 -9.85
C LEU A 53 15.71 -2.68 -8.74
N ILE A 54 14.44 -2.84 -9.12
CA ILE A 54 13.34 -3.04 -8.16
C ILE A 54 13.55 -4.34 -7.37
N CYS A 55 13.87 -5.45 -8.05
CA CYS A 55 14.14 -6.73 -7.40
C CYS A 55 15.30 -6.64 -6.40
N ALA A 56 16.42 -6.02 -6.79
CA ALA A 56 17.57 -5.80 -5.91
C ALA A 56 17.21 -4.95 -4.69
N ALA A 57 16.54 -3.80 -4.89
CA ALA A 57 16.16 -2.88 -3.83
C ALA A 57 15.15 -3.49 -2.84
N LEU A 58 14.14 -4.22 -3.33
CA LEU A 58 13.16 -4.90 -2.48
C LEU A 58 13.78 -6.04 -1.68
N THR A 59 14.68 -6.80 -2.29
CA THR A 59 15.41 -7.89 -1.62
C THR A 59 16.29 -7.33 -0.53
N TRP A 60 17.05 -6.26 -0.81
CA TRP A 60 17.82 -5.54 0.20
C TRP A 60 16.94 -5.03 1.35
N LEU A 61 15.83 -4.37 1.04
CA LEU A 61 14.93 -3.84 2.07
C LEU A 61 14.34 -4.93 2.97
N ARG A 62 14.04 -6.12 2.41
CA ARG A 62 13.55 -7.27 3.17
C ARG A 62 14.63 -7.80 4.11
N ASN A 63 15.85 -8.00 3.60
CA ASN A 63 16.97 -8.50 4.37
C ASN A 63 17.37 -7.51 5.46
N HIS A 64 17.42 -6.22 5.14
CA HIS A 64 17.75 -5.16 6.09
C HIS A 64 16.75 -5.10 7.24
N LYS A 65 15.44 -5.11 6.96
CA LYS A 65 14.40 -5.16 8.01
C LYS A 65 14.46 -6.43 8.85
N SER A 66 14.79 -7.58 8.23
CA SER A 66 14.96 -8.83 8.97
C SER A 66 16.11 -8.71 9.96
N HIS A 67 17.26 -8.21 9.49
CA HIS A 67 18.45 -8.02 10.29
C HIS A 67 18.23 -6.98 11.41
N GLU A 68 17.57 -5.86 11.13
CA GLU A 68 17.22 -4.88 12.17
C GLU A 68 16.34 -5.48 13.28
N ASN A 69 15.35 -6.30 12.90
CA ASN A 69 14.50 -6.99 13.88
C ASN A 69 15.31 -7.99 14.71
N GLU A 70 16.24 -8.71 14.09
CA GLU A 70 17.10 -9.68 14.78
C GLU A 70 18.08 -8.98 15.73
N LEU A 71 18.72 -7.89 15.29
CA LEU A 71 19.54 -7.05 16.17
C LEU A 71 18.74 -6.49 17.33
N SER A 72 17.50 -6.02 17.10
CA SER A 72 16.63 -5.50 18.15
C SER A 72 16.19 -6.56 19.17
N LEU A 73 16.11 -7.83 18.74
CA LEU A 73 15.90 -8.99 19.61
C LEU A 73 17.18 -9.35 20.37
N GLY A 74 18.33 -9.37 19.70
CA GLY A 74 19.63 -9.68 20.29
C GLY A 74 20.06 -8.66 21.34
N SER A 75 19.91 -7.36 21.06
CA SER A 75 20.22 -6.29 22.01
C SER A 75 19.33 -6.36 23.25
N ALA A 76 18.07 -6.80 23.08
CA ALA A 76 17.17 -7.08 24.20
C ALA A 76 17.73 -8.15 25.14
N GLY A 77 18.41 -9.17 24.59
CA GLY A 77 19.00 -10.24 25.38
C GLY A 77 20.17 -9.72 26.21
N VAL A 78 21.04 -8.91 25.59
CA VAL A 78 22.25 -8.37 26.22
C VAL A 78 21.92 -7.37 27.35
N ASP A 79 20.92 -6.52 27.17
CA ASP A 79 20.50 -5.54 28.19
C ASP A 79 19.85 -6.19 29.44
N LEU A 80 19.52 -7.49 29.38
CA LEU A 80 18.83 -8.23 30.46
C LEU A 80 19.66 -9.39 31.05
N GLU A 81 20.98 -9.46 30.79
CA GLU A 81 21.84 -10.54 31.28
C GLU A 81 21.88 -10.68 32.82
N ASP A 82 21.54 -9.64 33.58
CA ASP A 82 21.47 -9.63 35.05
C ASP A 82 20.13 -10.16 35.61
N GLU A 83 19.12 -10.40 34.76
CA GLU A 83 17.80 -10.88 35.16
C GLU A 83 17.72 -12.42 35.07
N PRO A 84 16.85 -13.09 35.85
CA PRO A 84 16.67 -14.53 35.75
C PRO A 84 16.15 -14.97 34.36
N ASP A 85 16.59 -16.13 33.89
CA ASP A 85 16.32 -16.67 32.54
C ASP A 85 14.85 -16.60 32.09
N TRP A 86 13.90 -16.82 33.00
CA TRP A 86 12.46 -16.78 32.68
C TRP A 86 11.96 -15.37 32.33
N ILE A 87 12.58 -14.31 32.87
CA ILE A 87 12.29 -12.91 32.53
C ILE A 87 12.88 -12.58 31.15
N ILE A 88 14.12 -12.99 30.89
CA ILE A 88 14.77 -12.81 29.58
C ILE A 88 13.96 -13.50 28.49
N GLU A 89 13.55 -14.75 28.71
CA GLU A 89 12.75 -15.50 27.74
C GLU A 89 11.38 -14.87 27.52
N GLN A 90 10.70 -14.40 28.57
CA GLN A 90 9.40 -13.73 28.45
C GLN A 90 9.51 -12.41 27.65
N THR A 91 10.55 -11.62 27.87
CA THR A 91 10.74 -10.34 27.16
C THR A 91 11.06 -10.57 25.68
N LEU A 92 11.90 -11.56 25.36
CA LEU A 92 12.17 -12.00 23.99
C LEU A 92 10.91 -12.54 23.30
N GLN A 93 10.09 -13.34 24.01
CA GLN A 93 8.81 -13.84 23.49
C GLN A 93 7.85 -12.68 23.18
N ARG A 94 7.71 -11.69 24.08
CA ARG A 94 6.87 -10.51 23.82
C ARG A 94 7.33 -9.72 22.59
N LYS A 95 8.64 -9.48 22.45
CA LYS A 95 9.18 -8.79 21.26
C LYS A 95 8.90 -9.56 19.96
N ARG A 96 9.08 -10.89 19.97
CA ARG A 96 8.75 -11.77 18.82
C ARG A 96 7.26 -11.71 18.47
N ASP A 97 6.40 -11.73 19.47
CA ASP A 97 4.95 -11.62 19.29
C ASP A 97 4.56 -10.26 18.70
N ASP A 98 5.19 -9.18 19.16
CA ASP A 98 4.91 -7.83 18.67
C ASP A 98 5.37 -7.63 17.22
N ILE A 99 6.54 -8.18 16.86
CA ILE A 99 6.96 -8.26 15.45
C ILE A 99 5.89 -9.02 14.66
N SER A 100 5.50 -10.22 15.10
CA SER A 100 4.51 -11.07 14.42
C SER A 100 3.15 -10.37 14.26
N LYS A 101 2.68 -9.64 15.27
CA LYS A 101 1.44 -8.84 15.19
C LYS A 101 1.55 -7.74 14.15
N LYS A 102 2.66 -7.00 14.11
CA LYS A 102 2.89 -5.95 13.10
C LYS A 102 2.85 -6.51 11.68
N TRP A 103 3.43 -7.70 11.47
CA TRP A 103 3.35 -8.40 10.18
C TRP A 103 1.92 -8.76 9.79
N LYS A 104 1.16 -9.39 10.70
CA LYS A 104 -0.26 -9.74 10.47
C LYS A 104 -1.12 -8.51 10.18
N GLN A 105 -0.94 -7.42 10.92
CA GLN A 105 -1.66 -6.17 10.69
C GLN A 105 -1.34 -5.56 9.31
N ARG A 106 -0.06 -5.57 8.90
CA ARG A 106 0.34 -5.11 7.58
C ARG A 106 -0.30 -5.96 6.48
N GLU A 107 -0.29 -7.28 6.62
CA GLU A 107 -0.89 -8.20 5.66
C GLU A 107 -2.41 -7.99 5.53
N GLN A 108 -3.12 -7.88 6.66
CA GLN A 108 -4.54 -7.55 6.68
C GLN A 108 -4.82 -6.22 5.98
N ARG A 109 -4.00 -5.19 6.23
CA ARG A 109 -4.15 -3.88 5.57
C ARG A 109 -3.98 -3.99 4.05
N LEU A 110 -3.00 -4.76 3.58
CA LEU A 110 -2.78 -4.99 2.15
C LEU A 110 -3.95 -5.74 1.51
N GLU A 111 -4.52 -6.73 2.22
CA GLU A 111 -5.68 -7.48 1.72
C GLU A 111 -6.92 -6.58 1.60
N GLN A 112 -7.16 -5.72 2.59
CA GLN A 112 -8.23 -4.72 2.51
C GLN A 112 -8.06 -3.76 1.32
N ILE A 113 -6.82 -3.36 1.02
CA ILE A 113 -6.52 -2.51 -0.14
C ILE A 113 -6.85 -3.26 -1.44
N ARG A 114 -6.44 -4.53 -1.58
CA ARG A 114 -6.74 -5.36 -2.76
C ARG A 114 -8.23 -5.56 -2.96
N LEU A 115 -8.98 -5.79 -1.88
CA LEU A 115 -10.44 -5.90 -1.94
C LEU A 115 -11.09 -4.57 -2.37
N LYS A 116 -10.62 -3.43 -1.84
CA LYS A 116 -11.10 -2.09 -2.23
C LYS A 116 -10.81 -1.80 -3.70
N GLU A 117 -9.62 -2.15 -4.19
CA GLU A 117 -9.21 -1.99 -5.58
C GLU A 117 -10.07 -2.85 -6.52
N LYS A 118 -10.22 -4.14 -6.23
CA LYS A 118 -11.07 -5.05 -7.03
C LYS A 118 -12.52 -4.60 -7.07
N ALA A 119 -13.05 -4.09 -5.95
CA ALA A 119 -14.40 -3.52 -5.90
C ALA A 119 -14.53 -2.26 -6.77
N ARG A 120 -13.50 -1.39 -6.78
CA ARG A 120 -13.46 -0.19 -7.63
C ARG A 120 -13.41 -0.58 -9.12
N GLU A 121 -12.56 -1.52 -9.50
CA GLU A 121 -12.46 -2.04 -10.87
C GLU A 121 -13.79 -2.65 -11.34
N ALA A 122 -14.44 -3.47 -10.50
CA ALA A 122 -15.74 -4.07 -10.83
C ALA A 122 -16.83 -3.01 -11.05
N ARG A 123 -16.85 -1.94 -10.25
CA ARG A 123 -17.78 -0.80 -10.44
C ARG A 123 -17.50 -0.07 -11.76
N SER A 124 -16.23 0.21 -12.04
CA SER A 124 -15.81 0.84 -13.31
C SER A 124 -16.19 -0.02 -14.52
N ALA A 125 -15.93 -1.33 -14.48
CA ALA A 125 -16.31 -2.27 -15.54
C ALA A 125 -17.82 -2.35 -15.76
N LYS A 126 -18.63 -2.29 -14.69
CA LYS A 126 -20.10 -2.27 -14.79
C LYS A 126 -20.61 -0.98 -15.43
N ARG A 127 -19.99 0.16 -15.12
CA ARG A 127 -20.31 1.47 -15.71
C ARG A 127 -19.98 1.50 -17.21
N ARG A 128 -18.81 0.97 -17.61
CA ARG A 128 -18.45 0.80 -19.03
C ARG A 128 -19.46 -0.05 -19.82
N ARG A 129 -19.97 -1.14 -19.23
CA ARG A 129 -20.98 -2.00 -19.87
C ARG A 129 -22.36 -1.34 -20.02
N ILE A 130 -22.73 -0.42 -19.12
CA ILE A 130 -23.99 0.32 -19.20
C ILE A 130 -23.91 1.40 -20.29
N ASP A 131 -22.75 2.06 -20.42
CA ASP A 131 -22.50 3.08 -21.43
C ASP A 131 -22.49 2.51 -22.86
N ASP A 132 -21.85 1.34 -23.06
CA ASP A 132 -21.80 0.65 -24.35
C ASP A 132 -23.19 0.15 -24.82
N GLY A 133 -24.08 -0.15 -23.87
CA GLY A 133 -25.48 -0.51 -24.15
C GLY A 133 -26.38 0.70 -24.47
N ASN A 134 -25.94 1.92 -24.16
CA ASN A 134 -26.71 3.15 -24.33
C ASN A 134 -26.21 4.03 -25.49
N GLN A 135 -25.40 3.48 -26.41
CA GLN A 135 -24.97 4.15 -27.66
C GLN A 135 -26.13 4.34 -28.67
N LYS A 136 -27.21 4.98 -28.24
CA LYS A 136 -28.09 5.76 -29.12
C LYS A 136 -28.06 7.22 -28.69
N LYS A 137 -27.12 7.95 -29.32
CA LYS A 137 -27.07 9.41 -29.54
C LYS A 137 -27.22 10.31 -28.30
N VAL A 138 -26.09 10.69 -27.72
CA VAL A 138 -25.90 12.05 -27.16
C VAL A 138 -24.52 12.52 -27.60
N LEU A 139 -24.44 13.62 -28.36
CA LEU A 139 -23.18 14.26 -28.71
C LEU A 139 -22.57 14.80 -27.40
N LYS A 140 -21.38 14.32 -27.02
CA LYS A 140 -20.69 14.72 -25.79
C LYS A 140 -19.90 16.02 -26.05
N ASN A 141 -19.98 16.97 -25.11
CA ASN A 141 -19.26 18.24 -25.16
C ASN A 141 -17.76 17.97 -24.85
N PRO A 142 -16.80 18.68 -25.46
CA PRO A 142 -15.36 18.40 -25.28
C PRO A 142 -14.85 18.63 -23.85
N GLU A 143 -15.56 19.42 -23.03
CA GLU A 143 -15.24 19.62 -21.61
C GLU A 143 -15.56 18.39 -20.75
N ASP A 144 -16.48 17.52 -21.19
CA ASP A 144 -16.84 16.28 -20.47
C ASP A 144 -15.79 15.17 -20.66
N GLU A 145 -14.95 15.25 -21.69
CA GLU A 145 -13.90 14.25 -21.97
C GLU A 145 -12.70 14.41 -21.02
N GLU A 146 -12.36 15.63 -20.61
CA GLU A 146 -11.31 15.86 -19.60
C GLU A 146 -11.73 15.41 -18.20
N ALA A 147 -13.02 15.58 -17.86
CA ALA A 147 -13.56 15.14 -16.57
C ALA A 147 -13.57 13.61 -16.40
N GLU A 148 -13.58 12.85 -17.50
CA GLU A 148 -13.61 11.38 -17.47
C GLU A 148 -12.26 10.76 -17.07
N TRP A 149 -11.16 11.50 -17.22
CA TRP A 149 -9.81 11.11 -16.82
C TRP A 149 -9.32 11.76 -15.52
N LEU A 150 -10.16 12.59 -14.87
CA LEU A 150 -9.86 13.13 -13.56
C LEU A 150 -9.83 11.99 -12.52
N LEU A 151 -8.75 11.89 -11.75
CA LEU A 151 -8.77 11.10 -10.53
C LEU A 151 -9.88 11.66 -9.64
N ASP A 152 -10.82 10.82 -9.18
CA ASP A 152 -11.69 11.19 -8.06
C ASP A 152 -10.73 11.59 -6.93
N ASP A 153 -10.70 12.90 -6.63
CA ASP A 153 -9.81 13.46 -5.63
C ASP A 153 -9.94 12.63 -4.36
N ALA A 154 -8.78 12.17 -3.90
CA ALA A 154 -8.65 11.17 -2.87
C ALA A 154 -9.40 11.59 -1.60
N ASP A 155 -10.54 10.95 -1.30
CA ASP A 155 -11.25 10.97 -0.01
C ASP A 155 -10.99 12.28 0.78
N GLU A 156 -11.21 13.45 0.16
CA GLU A 156 -11.31 14.71 0.88
C GLU A 156 -12.57 14.55 1.75
N PRO A 157 -12.51 14.78 3.07
CA PRO A 157 -13.69 14.72 3.90
C PRO A 157 -14.65 15.80 3.43
N THR A 158 -15.58 15.41 2.55
CA THR A 158 -16.53 16.29 1.91
C THR A 158 -17.21 17.17 2.96
N SER A 159 -17.00 18.46 2.77
CA SER A 159 -17.60 19.58 3.45
C SER A 159 -19.07 19.35 3.83
N GLN A 160 -19.32 19.21 5.14
CA GLN A 160 -20.43 19.70 5.96
C GLN A 160 -21.91 19.63 5.51
N SER A 161 -22.31 19.04 4.39
CA SER A 161 -23.74 18.97 4.01
C SER A 161 -24.40 17.62 4.24
N ASP A 162 -23.63 16.56 4.48
CA ASP A 162 -24.15 15.18 4.50
C ASP A 162 -23.99 14.47 5.86
N ALA A 163 -23.98 15.24 6.96
CA ALA A 163 -23.82 14.72 8.32
C ALA A 163 -24.99 13.81 8.78
N LEU A 164 -26.08 13.71 8.00
CA LEU A 164 -27.28 12.96 8.37
C LEU A 164 -27.58 11.77 7.43
N SER A 165 -26.83 11.59 6.34
CA SER A 165 -27.09 10.52 5.36
C SER A 165 -26.70 9.12 5.85
N GLY A 166 -25.89 9.03 6.90
CA GLY A 166 -25.45 7.78 7.54
C GLY A 166 -26.36 7.26 8.67
N LEU A 167 -27.41 7.99 9.05
CA LEU A 167 -28.27 7.59 10.18
C LEU A 167 -29.38 6.63 9.75
N GLY A 168 -29.65 5.63 10.58
CA GLY A 168 -30.74 4.68 10.37
C GLY A 168 -32.10 5.38 10.29
N LYS A 169 -33.05 4.77 9.56
CA LYS A 169 -34.39 5.34 9.33
C LYS A 169 -35.14 5.69 10.62
N GLU A 170 -34.88 4.96 11.70
CA GLU A 170 -35.49 5.20 13.01
C GLU A 170 -34.90 6.44 13.70
N THR A 171 -33.57 6.59 13.69
CA THR A 171 -32.87 7.74 14.26
C THR A 171 -33.19 9.04 13.51
N LEU A 172 -33.37 8.97 12.19
CA LEU A 172 -33.78 10.10 11.36
C LEU A 172 -35.21 10.57 11.71
N LYS A 173 -36.11 9.63 12.02
CA LYS A 173 -37.49 9.90 12.44
C LYS A 173 -37.58 10.56 13.83
N ILE A 174 -36.66 10.20 14.73
CA ILE A 174 -36.52 10.81 16.05
C ILE A 174 -36.00 12.25 15.91
N LEU A 175 -34.96 12.46 15.11
CA LEU A 175 -34.39 13.79 14.83
C LEU A 175 -35.40 14.73 14.17
N SER A 176 -36.21 14.25 13.22
CA SER A 176 -37.28 15.04 12.62
C SER A 176 -38.36 15.42 13.64
N ARG A 177 -38.66 14.54 14.60
CA ARG A 177 -39.64 14.81 15.67
C ARG A 177 -39.17 15.88 16.66
N TYR A 178 -37.85 15.98 16.84
CA TYR A 178 -37.20 17.00 17.66
C TYR A 178 -36.77 18.25 16.85
N GLY A 179 -37.17 18.35 15.58
CA GLY A 179 -36.97 19.55 14.75
C GLY A 179 -35.55 19.73 14.18
N LEU A 180 -34.71 18.70 14.24
CA LEU A 180 -33.28 18.76 13.87
C LEU A 180 -32.96 18.03 12.54
N GLY A 181 -33.90 17.99 11.59
CA GLY A 181 -33.67 17.26 10.33
C GLY A 181 -34.75 17.47 9.28
N GLY A 182 -34.84 18.67 8.72
CA GLY A 182 -35.68 18.94 7.55
C GLY A 182 -35.11 20.05 6.69
N LEU A 183 -34.64 19.69 5.48
CA LEU A 183 -34.48 20.64 4.38
C LEU A 183 -35.84 21.29 4.12
N LYS A 184 -35.92 22.60 4.35
CA LYS A 184 -37.05 23.45 3.99
C LYS A 184 -37.19 23.38 2.48
N ARG A 185 -38.28 22.79 2.00
CA ARG A 185 -38.64 22.76 0.58
C ARG A 185 -39.18 24.15 0.27
N ASP A 186 -38.34 24.99 -0.34
CA ASP A 186 -38.76 26.33 -0.75
C ASP A 186 -39.92 26.24 -1.75
N LYS A 187 -40.86 27.15 -1.55
CA LYS A 187 -42.06 27.34 -2.36
C LYS A 187 -41.67 27.87 -3.73
N GLU A 188 -42.19 27.25 -4.78
CA GLU A 188 -42.46 27.94 -6.05
C GLU A 188 -43.98 28.21 -6.06
N ASP A 189 -44.34 29.47 -5.86
CA ASP A 189 -45.64 30.05 -6.22
C ASP A 189 -45.46 30.66 -7.63
N GLU A 190 -46.13 30.13 -8.65
CA GLU A 190 -46.63 30.90 -9.81
C GLU A 190 -47.95 30.27 -10.30
N GLU A 191 -49.06 30.76 -9.73
CA GLU A 191 -50.32 31.06 -10.43
C GLU A 191 -50.92 32.34 -9.83
#